data_AF-A0A812KMW7-F1
#
_entry.id   AF-A0A812KMW7-F1
#
_cell.length_a   1.000
_cell.length_b   1.000
_cell.length_c   1.000
_cell.angle_alpha   90.00
_cell.angle_beta   90.00
_cell.angle_gamma   90.00
#
_symmetry.space_group_name_H-M   'P 1'
#
loop_
_entity.id
_entity.type
_entity.pdbx_description
1 polymer ?
#
loop_
_entity_poly.entity_id
_entity_poly.type
_entity_poly.pdbx_seq_one_letter_code
_entity_poly.pdbx_strand_id
1 'polypeptide(L)'
;ESILADLQDSDELEGPLEDHGAEEGEDLGAQPGQGAPSSQTACDPCLLFFSRRGCTKGSACHYCHLDHPHFQRAARRPRRQARERYKRSVLQLLHSQLDLEQIHDELQ
;
A
#
# COMPACT_ATOMS: atom_id res chain seq x y z
N GLU A 1 29.04 40.23 40.72
CA GLU A 1 27.99 41.12 41.24
C GLU A 1 26.96 41.36 40.15
N SER A 2 25.68 41.10 40.46
CA SER A 2 24.44 41.70 39.89
C SER A 2 24.20 41.57 38.35
N ILE A 3 23.02 41.27 37.79
CA ILE A 3 21.62 41.56 38.13
C ILE A 3 20.76 40.54 37.29
N LEU A 4 20.00 39.60 37.88
CA LEU A 4 18.53 39.56 38.10
C LEU A 4 17.60 39.83 36.90
N ALA A 5 16.77 38.83 36.57
CA ALA A 5 15.32 38.89 36.26
C ALA A 5 14.88 37.49 35.74
N ASP A 6 14.40 36.58 36.59
CA ASP A 6 13.01 36.44 37.08
C ASP A 6 11.95 36.55 35.97
N LEU A 7 11.59 35.41 35.40
CA LEU A 7 10.34 35.18 34.65
C LEU A 7 9.48 34.25 35.51
N GLN A 8 8.75 34.87 36.45
CA GLN A 8 7.66 34.23 37.18
C GLN A 8 6.33 34.50 36.47
N ASP A 9 5.55 33.42 36.34
CA ASP A 9 4.10 33.30 36.50
C ASP A 9 3.14 34.18 35.68
N SER A 10 2.30 33.52 34.87
CA SER A 10 0.93 33.93 34.52
C SER A 10 0.24 32.68 33.94
N ASP A 11 -0.40 31.87 34.79
CA ASP A 11 -1.78 32.01 35.26
C ASP A 11 -2.78 31.42 34.25
N GLU A 12 -3.70 30.66 34.82
CA GLU A 12 -4.68 29.77 34.22
C GLU A 12 -5.60 30.49 33.22
N LEU A 13 -6.31 29.73 32.39
CA LEU A 13 -7.77 29.82 32.34
C LEU A 13 -8.35 28.72 31.45
N GLU A 14 -9.35 28.09 32.06
CA GLU A 14 -10.10 26.92 31.65
C GLU A 14 -10.92 27.09 30.36
N GLY A 15 -11.19 25.97 29.69
CA GLY A 15 -12.16 25.86 28.60
C GLY A 15 -13.02 24.60 28.78
N PRO A 16 -14.35 24.67 28.89
CA PRO A 16 -15.19 23.55 29.32
C PRO A 16 -15.33 22.43 28.28
N LEU A 17 -15.29 21.19 28.75
CA LEU A 17 -15.67 19.98 28.03
C LEU A 17 -17.13 19.63 28.36
N GLU A 18 -18.08 20.16 27.59
CA GLU A 18 -19.42 19.57 27.44
C GLU A 18 -19.94 19.88 26.03
N ASP A 19 -20.28 18.84 25.25
CA ASP A 19 -21.65 18.68 24.77
C ASP A 19 -21.85 17.30 24.10
N HIS A 20 -22.92 16.64 24.52
CA HIS A 20 -23.46 15.42 23.93
C HIS A 20 -24.57 15.81 22.95
N GLY A 21 -24.42 15.41 21.68
CA GLY A 21 -25.56 15.28 20.78
C GLY A 21 -25.37 15.91 19.41
N ALA A 22 -25.18 15.08 18.40
CA ALA A 22 -25.73 15.37 17.08
C ALA A 22 -26.08 14.04 16.42
N GLU A 23 -27.34 13.99 16.07
CA GLU A 23 -28.12 12.87 15.58
C GLU A 23 -27.70 12.24 14.25
N GLU A 24 -28.19 11.02 14.15
CA GLU A 24 -28.45 10.14 13.01
C GLU A 24 -28.63 10.79 11.63
N GLY A 25 -28.08 10.10 10.64
CA GLY A 25 -28.61 10.07 9.28
C GLY A 25 -27.52 10.29 8.25
N GLU A 26 -27.05 9.21 7.61
CA GLU A 26 -27.48 8.94 6.23
C GLU A 26 -26.90 7.62 5.70
N ASP A 27 -27.85 6.79 5.25
CA ASP A 27 -27.70 5.54 4.53
C ASP A 27 -26.87 5.73 3.26
N LEU A 28 -25.65 5.19 3.26
CA LEU A 28 -24.94 4.87 2.03
C LEU A 28 -24.44 3.44 2.16
N GLY A 29 -25.20 2.54 1.55
CA GLY A 29 -24.90 1.12 1.39
C GLY A 29 -23.43 0.88 1.04
N ALA A 30 -22.66 0.59 2.08
CA ALA A 30 -21.33 0.03 1.95
C ALA A 30 -21.52 -1.39 1.44
N GLN A 31 -21.36 -1.58 0.12
CA GLN A 31 -21.11 -2.91 -0.40
C GLN A 31 -19.75 -3.36 0.13
N PRO A 32 -19.67 -4.37 1.02
CA PRO A 32 -18.39 -4.95 1.34
C PRO A 32 -17.97 -5.73 0.09
N GLY A 33 -16.99 -5.21 -0.64
CA GLY A 33 -16.13 -6.06 -1.47
C GLY A 33 -15.56 -7.11 -0.51
N GLN A 34 -16.13 -8.31 -0.55
CA GLN A 34 -15.88 -9.40 0.39
C GLN A 34 -14.40 -9.80 0.34
N GLY A 35 -13.58 -9.20 1.20
CA GLY A 35 -12.42 -9.86 1.79
C GLY A 35 -12.89 -10.46 3.10
N ALA A 36 -13.20 -11.75 3.12
CA ALA A 36 -13.64 -12.45 4.32
C ALA A 36 -12.65 -12.27 5.48
N PRO A 37 -13.09 -12.15 6.75
CA PRO A 37 -12.19 -12.15 7.89
C PRO A 37 -11.72 -13.59 8.15
N SER A 38 -10.56 -13.94 7.60
CA SER A 38 -9.90 -15.21 7.91
C SER A 38 -9.36 -15.16 9.34
N SER A 39 -10.12 -15.80 10.24
CA SER A 39 -9.76 -16.18 11.61
C SER A 39 -8.26 -16.45 11.78
N GLN A 40 -7.54 -15.59 12.51
CA GLN A 40 -6.12 -15.77 12.90
C GLN A 40 -5.17 -16.27 11.79
N THR A 41 -5.47 -15.99 10.53
CA THR A 41 -4.76 -16.53 9.37
C THR A 41 -4.56 -15.42 8.33
N ALA A 42 -3.29 -15.16 8.02
CA ALA A 42 -2.80 -14.38 6.87
C ALA A 42 -3.54 -13.04 6.61
N CYS A 43 -3.28 -12.02 7.43
CA CYS A 43 -3.57 -10.66 7.02
C CYS A 43 -2.66 -10.25 5.85
N ASP A 44 -3.20 -9.62 4.80
CA ASP A 44 -2.43 -9.18 3.64
C ASP A 44 -1.65 -7.88 3.95
N PRO A 45 -0.31 -7.90 3.90
CA PRO A 45 0.51 -6.72 4.18
C PRO A 45 0.36 -5.66 3.09
N CYS A 46 0.33 -4.40 3.52
CA CYS A 46 0.31 -3.27 2.61
C CYS A 46 1.68 -3.11 1.93
N LEU A 47 1.72 -3.40 0.63
CA LEU A 47 2.92 -3.26 -0.20
C LEU A 47 3.52 -1.84 -0.19
N LEU A 48 2.69 -0.83 0.06
CA LEU A 48 3.05 0.58 -0.02
C LEU A 48 3.51 1.18 1.32
N PHE A 49 3.11 0.59 2.45
CA PHE A 49 3.37 1.16 3.78
C PHE A 49 4.88 1.36 4.04
N PHE A 50 5.68 0.32 3.78
CA PHE A 50 7.15 0.38 3.90
C PHE A 50 7.87 0.88 2.64
N SER A 51 7.13 1.32 1.61
CA SER A 51 7.73 1.89 0.41
C SER A 51 8.24 3.31 0.69
N ARG A 52 9.15 3.83 -0.14
CA ARG A 52 9.64 5.22 -0.02
C ARG A 52 8.53 6.28 -0.07
N ARG A 53 7.39 5.95 -0.69
CA ARG A 53 6.24 6.86 -0.78
C ARG A 53 5.24 6.68 0.36
N GLY A 54 5.29 5.57 1.09
CA GLY A 54 4.28 5.22 2.09
C GLY A 54 2.92 4.87 1.47
N CYS A 55 2.01 4.39 2.34
CA CYS A 55 0.61 4.17 1.98
C CYS A 55 -0.15 5.50 2.01
N THR A 56 -0.83 5.85 0.93
CA THR A 56 -1.61 7.10 0.84
C THR A 56 -2.98 7.01 1.52
N LYS A 57 -3.44 5.80 1.85
CA LYS A 57 -4.78 5.56 2.40
C LYS A 57 -4.83 5.67 3.93
N GLY A 58 -3.68 5.72 4.61
CA GLY A 58 -3.63 5.81 6.07
C GLY A 58 -4.48 4.75 6.77
N SER A 59 -5.36 5.16 7.68
CA SER A 59 -6.30 4.30 8.40
C SER A 59 -7.40 3.69 7.52
N ALA A 60 -7.70 4.29 6.36
CA ALA A 60 -8.67 3.74 5.39
C ALA A 60 -8.06 2.67 4.46
N CYS A 61 -6.82 2.24 4.73
CA CYS A 61 -6.20 1.16 3.97
C CYS A 61 -6.82 -0.19 4.34
N HIS A 62 -7.29 -0.95 3.35
CA HIS A 62 -7.78 -2.32 3.56
C HIS A 62 -6.68 -3.36 3.80
N TYR A 63 -5.41 -2.96 3.78
CA TYR A 63 -4.24 -3.83 3.98
C TYR A 63 -3.57 -3.57 5.32
N CYS A 64 -2.89 -4.58 5.84
CA CYS A 64 -2.17 -4.49 7.11
C CYS A 64 -1.00 -3.51 7.04
N HIS A 65 -0.86 -2.66 8.05
CA HIS A 65 0.31 -1.81 8.25
C HIS A 65 1.27 -2.33 9.33
N LEU A 66 1.00 -3.52 9.88
CA LEU A 66 1.89 -4.15 10.87
C LEU A 66 3.17 -4.65 10.19
N ASP A 67 4.22 -4.84 11.00
CA ASP A 67 5.44 -5.47 10.51
C ASP A 67 5.22 -6.98 10.36
N HIS A 68 5.62 -7.52 9.20
CA HIS A 68 5.42 -8.92 8.86
C HIS A 68 6.80 -9.54 8.55
N PRO A 69 7.34 -10.40 9.43
CA PRO A 69 8.73 -10.87 9.34
C PRO A 69 9.02 -11.72 8.09
N HIS A 70 8.00 -12.38 7.54
CA HIS A 70 8.11 -13.16 6.30
C HIS A 70 7.70 -12.39 5.04
N PHE A 71 7.27 -11.12 5.19
CA PHE A 71 6.92 -10.30 4.05
C PHE A 71 8.18 -9.73 3.41
N GLN A 72 8.55 -10.30 2.26
CA GLN A 72 9.62 -9.74 1.45
C GLN A 72 9.14 -8.43 0.85
N ARG A 73 9.83 -7.34 1.21
CA ARG A 73 9.61 -6.03 0.58
C ARG A 73 9.72 -6.20 -0.93
N ALA A 74 8.67 -5.80 -1.64
CA ALA A 74 8.59 -5.97 -3.07
C ALA A 74 9.83 -5.36 -3.74
N ALA A 75 10.59 -6.19 -4.46
CA ALA A 75 11.72 -5.72 -5.24
C ALA A 75 11.26 -4.62 -6.21
N ARG A 76 12.14 -3.65 -6.44
CA ARG A 76 11.82 -2.54 -7.34
C ARG A 76 11.49 -3.10 -8.73
N ARG A 77 10.26 -2.90 -9.20
CA ARG A 77 9.83 -3.26 -10.56
C ARG A 77 10.85 -2.71 -11.58
N PRO A 78 11.43 -3.54 -12.45
CA PRO A 78 12.36 -3.08 -13.47
C PRO A 78 11.73 -1.99 -14.34
N ARG A 79 12.56 -1.05 -14.81
CA ARG A 79 12.10 0.02 -15.70
C ARG A 79 11.51 -0.59 -16.97
N ARG A 80 10.58 0.13 -17.61
CA ARG A 80 9.90 -0.32 -18.83
C ARG A 80 10.88 -0.84 -19.89
N GLN A 81 11.95 -0.09 -20.17
CA GLN A 81 12.98 -0.48 -21.14
C GLN A 81 13.64 -1.82 -20.83
N ALA A 82 14.00 -2.07 -19.56
CA ALA A 82 14.57 -3.34 -19.14
C ALA A 82 13.57 -4.48 -19.34
N ARG A 83 12.31 -4.29 -18.93
CA ARG A 83 11.24 -5.27 -19.18
C ARG A 83 11.07 -5.60 -20.66
N GLU A 84 11.04 -4.58 -21.53
CA GLU A 84 10.88 -4.79 -22.97
C GLU A 84 12.07 -5.55 -23.57
N ARG A 85 13.30 -5.27 -23.10
CA ARG A 85 14.49 -6.04 -23.49
C ARG A 85 14.32 -7.52 -23.15
N TYR A 86 13.94 -7.83 -21.91
CA TYR A 86 13.70 -9.23 -21.50
C TYR A 86 12.58 -9.88 -22.30
N LYS A 87 11.47 -9.17 -22.52
CA LYS A 87 10.34 -9.67 -23.31
C LYS A 87 10.79 -10.04 -24.73
N ARG A 88 11.54 -9.16 -25.40
CA ARG A 88 12.08 -9.44 -26.73
C ARG A 88 12.99 -10.66 -26.74
N SER A 89 13.91 -10.77 -25.78
CA SER A 89 14.82 -11.92 -25.68
C SER A 89 14.06 -13.24 -25.46
N VAL A 90 13.06 -13.26 -24.57
CA VAL A 90 12.24 -14.46 -24.32
C VAL A 90 11.43 -14.84 -25.57
N LEU A 91 10.81 -13.86 -26.23
CA LEU A 91 10.08 -14.11 -27.48
C LEU A 91 11.00 -14.68 -28.56
N GLN A 92 12.21 -14.15 -28.72
CA GLN A 92 13.17 -14.67 -29.70
C GLN A 92 13.51 -16.14 -29.43
N LEU A 93 13.74 -16.52 -28.16
CA LEU A 93 14.02 -17.90 -27.79
C LEU A 93 12.81 -18.82 -28.08
N LEU A 94 11.60 -18.38 -27.74
CA LEU A 94 10.39 -19.16 -27.97
C LEU A 94 10.09 -19.36 -29.46
N HIS A 95 10.21 -18.30 -30.28
CA HIS A 95 10.00 -18.42 -31.72
C HIS A 95 11.12 -19.22 -32.41
N SER A 96 12.37 -19.18 -31.91
CA SER A 96 13.43 -20.04 -32.44
C SER A 96 13.21 -21.53 -32.16
N GLN A 97 12.45 -21.87 -31.11
CA GLN A 97 12.12 -23.25 -30.75
C GLN A 97 10.82 -23.74 -31.40
N LEU A 98 10.04 -22.84 -31.98
CA LEU A 98 8.75 -23.12 -32.60
C LEU A 98 8.68 -22.31 -33.90
N ASP A 99 9.32 -22.82 -34.94
CA ASP A 99 9.09 -22.28 -36.28
C ASP A 99 7.74 -22.82 -36.79
N LEU A 100 6.67 -22.19 -36.28
CA LEU A 100 5.29 -22.58 -36.56
C LEU A 100 4.95 -22.49 -38.06
N GLU A 101 5.61 -21.58 -38.79
CA GLU A 101 5.47 -21.45 -40.24
C GLU A 101 6.05 -22.69 -40.94
N GLN A 102 7.22 -23.14 -40.51
CA GLN A 102 7.87 -24.33 -41.07
C GLN A 102 7.06 -25.61 -40.81
N ILE A 103 6.50 -25.77 -39.60
CA ILE A 103 5.61 -26.91 -39.27
C ILE A 103 4.32 -26.87 -40.09
N HIS A 104 3.78 -25.68 -40.37
CA HIS A 104 2.58 -25.53 -41.18
C HIS A 104 2.80 -25.98 -42.63
N ASP A 105 3.92 -25.57 -43.22
CA ASP A 105 4.31 -25.95 -44.58
C ASP A 105 4.63 -27.46 -44.69
N GLU A 106 5.18 -28.07 -43.64
CA GLU A 106 5.46 -29.52 -43.62
C GLU A 106 4.20 -30.40 -43.53
N LEU A 107 3.08 -29.87 -43.05
CA LEU A 107 1.82 -30.61 -42.85
C LEU A 107 0.81 -30.46 -44.00
N GLN A 108 1.10 -29.64 -45.01
CA GLN A 108 0.28 -29.44 -46.21
C GLN A 108 0.77 -30.25 -47.41
#